data_AF-A0A7K2QFZ3-F1
#
_entry.id   AF-A0A7K2QFZ3-F1
#
_cell.length_a   1.000
_cell.length_b   1.000
_cell.length_c   1.000
_cell.angle_alpha   90.00
_cell.angle_beta   90.00
_cell.angle_gamma   90.00
#
_symmetry.space_group_name_H-M   'P 1'
#
loop_
_entity.id
_entity.type
_entity.pdbx_description
1 polymer ?
#
loop_
_entity_poly.entity_id
_entity_poly.type
_entity_poly.pdbx_seq_one_letter_code
_entity_poly.pdbx_strand_id
1 'polypeptide(L)'
;GTRPAADAVTDAAFRKQVVQAWSMQDFPADGNGHDHFFATFDKFGEVPWRHPGRILAEVAGSAARQNQFYLETMITPASGAARALADRVGYDADLDALHDKLLADGGLDAVVRQARADADTTDAEFRTAAHCDTPRPDAACSLPYRWISQAGRLGTPERVFAQLALGMRLAERDPRFVAVNLVQPEDGEVALRDYRLHMRMVNYLKSQYPKAHVTLHAGELVPGLVKPEDLTFHIREAAQAGRAERIGHGVSVLHEDRWESLMRYMADRRIAVEVPFHSNAQILRVSGDAHPFATYRRHGVPVVLATDDPGVSRIGIT
;
A
#
# COMPACT_ATOMS: atom_id res chain seq x y z
N GLY A 1 -2.46 -5.38 26.02
CA GLY A 1 -2.97 -6.30 27.07
C GLY A 1 -1.89 -7.33 27.39
N THR A 2 -1.88 -7.87 28.61
CA THR A 2 -0.91 -8.90 29.06
C THR A 2 -1.40 -10.33 28.83
N ARG A 3 -2.65 -10.51 28.38
CA ARG A 3 -3.24 -11.83 28.13
C ARG A 3 -2.61 -12.48 26.89
N PRO A 4 -2.15 -13.74 26.97
CA PRO A 4 -1.58 -14.45 25.82
C PRO A 4 -2.56 -14.57 24.65
N ALA A 5 -2.11 -14.27 23.42
CA ALA A 5 -2.94 -14.43 22.22
C ALA A 5 -3.40 -15.89 22.00
N ALA A 6 -2.62 -16.87 22.48
CA ALA A 6 -2.96 -18.29 22.41
C ALA A 6 -4.30 -18.63 23.09
N ASP A 7 -4.71 -17.87 24.10
CA ASP A 7 -6.00 -18.09 24.78
C ASP A 7 -7.19 -17.88 23.84
N ALA A 8 -7.04 -17.11 22.76
CA ALA A 8 -8.10 -16.88 21.78
C ALA A 8 -8.46 -18.15 20.99
N VAL A 9 -7.60 -19.18 21.03
CA VAL A 9 -7.88 -20.47 20.39
C VAL A 9 -9.02 -21.20 21.12
N THR A 10 -8.99 -21.21 22.46
CA THR A 10 -9.92 -21.98 23.29
C THR A 10 -11.03 -21.13 23.89
N ASP A 11 -10.78 -19.84 24.20
CA ASP A 11 -11.77 -18.91 24.71
C ASP A 11 -12.45 -18.14 23.56
N ALA A 12 -13.70 -18.49 23.27
CA ALA A 12 -14.49 -17.87 22.22
C ALA A 12 -14.82 -16.38 22.49
N ALA A 13 -15.01 -15.99 23.75
CA ALA A 13 -15.29 -14.60 24.11
C ALA A 13 -14.05 -13.74 23.89
N PHE A 14 -12.88 -14.25 24.29
CA PHE A 14 -11.62 -13.57 24.03
C PHE A 14 -11.29 -13.50 22.55
N ARG A 15 -11.50 -14.59 21.79
CA ARG A 15 -11.35 -14.58 20.32
C ARG A 15 -12.17 -13.48 19.68
N LYS A 16 -13.43 -13.32 20.09
CA LYS A 16 -14.29 -12.25 19.59
C LYS A 16 -13.69 -10.88 19.87
N GLN A 17 -13.21 -10.63 21.09
CA GLN A 17 -12.55 -9.35 21.43
C GLN A 17 -11.29 -9.10 20.60
N VAL A 18 -10.47 -10.13 20.37
CA VAL A 18 -9.27 -10.03 19.52
C VAL A 18 -9.66 -9.67 18.09
N VAL A 19 -10.63 -10.37 17.50
CA VAL A 19 -11.10 -10.09 16.13
C VAL A 19 -11.68 -8.68 16.01
N GLN A 20 -12.50 -8.24 16.97
CA GLN A 20 -13.03 -6.87 16.99
C GLN A 20 -11.93 -5.81 17.15
N ALA A 21 -10.86 -6.12 17.89
CA ALA A 21 -9.72 -5.22 18.02
C ALA A 21 -8.83 -5.19 16.77
N TRP A 22 -8.73 -6.30 16.04
CA TRP A 22 -7.83 -6.47 14.89
C TRP A 22 -8.52 -6.21 13.54
N SER A 23 -9.78 -5.81 13.53
CA SER A 23 -10.56 -5.58 12.32
C SER A 23 -11.72 -4.61 12.56
N MET A 24 -12.47 -4.29 11.50
CA MET A 24 -13.70 -3.51 11.53
C MET A 24 -14.93 -4.35 11.98
N GLN A 25 -14.73 -5.60 12.42
CA GLN A 25 -15.83 -6.46 12.86
C GLN A 25 -16.60 -5.83 14.03
N ASP A 26 -17.91 -5.67 13.86
CA ASP A 26 -18.83 -5.06 14.82
C ASP A 26 -18.43 -3.62 15.24
N PHE A 27 -17.62 -2.92 14.42
CA PHE A 27 -17.21 -1.55 14.72
C PHE A 27 -18.42 -0.59 14.67
N PRO A 28 -18.62 0.26 15.69
CA PRO A 28 -19.79 1.13 15.76
C PRO A 28 -19.75 2.23 14.70
N ALA A 29 -20.90 2.50 14.06
CA ALA A 29 -21.01 3.45 12.95
C ALA A 29 -20.68 4.91 13.35
N ASP A 30 -20.90 5.28 14.61
CA ASP A 30 -20.58 6.60 15.16
C ASP A 30 -19.13 6.71 15.66
N GLY A 31 -18.39 5.60 15.73
CA GLY A 31 -17.00 5.56 16.17
C GLY A 31 -16.00 6.17 15.16
N ASN A 32 -14.77 6.42 15.61
CA ASN A 32 -13.67 6.84 14.74
C ASN A 32 -13.10 5.62 13.98
N GLY A 33 -13.71 5.32 12.83
CA GLY A 33 -13.31 4.19 11.98
C GLY A 33 -11.91 4.36 11.39
N HIS A 34 -11.49 5.59 11.10
CA HIS A 34 -10.16 5.91 10.61
C HIS A 34 -9.07 5.45 11.58
N ASP A 35 -9.08 5.95 12.81
CA ASP A 35 -8.06 5.61 13.82
C ASP A 35 -8.10 4.11 14.17
N HIS A 36 -9.31 3.54 14.26
CA HIS A 36 -9.44 2.12 14.60
C HIS A 36 -8.85 1.24 13.51
N PHE A 37 -9.13 1.53 12.23
CA PHE A 37 -8.58 0.82 11.08
C PHE A 37 -7.05 0.84 11.10
N PHE A 38 -6.43 2.03 11.19
CA PHE A 38 -4.97 2.14 11.21
C PHE A 38 -4.33 1.54 12.46
N ALA A 39 -5.00 1.60 13.62
CA ALA A 39 -4.52 0.95 14.84
C ALA A 39 -4.53 -0.59 14.75
N THR A 40 -5.19 -1.21 13.77
CA THR A 40 -5.22 -2.68 13.66
C THR A 40 -3.86 -3.26 13.28
N PHE A 41 -3.12 -2.61 12.37
CA PHE A 41 -1.88 -3.15 11.79
C PHE A 41 -0.81 -3.46 12.83
N ASP A 42 -0.62 -2.57 13.82
CA ASP A 42 0.34 -2.79 14.91
C ASP A 42 -0.04 -3.99 15.80
N LYS A 43 -1.32 -4.32 15.90
CA LYS A 43 -1.81 -5.38 16.78
C LYS A 43 -1.50 -6.78 16.24
N PHE A 44 -1.38 -6.93 14.93
CA PHE A 44 -1.12 -8.22 14.28
C PHE A 44 0.19 -8.27 13.47
N GLY A 45 0.95 -7.18 13.36
CA GLY A 45 2.11 -7.04 12.47
C GLY A 45 3.23 -8.09 12.65
N GLU A 46 3.37 -8.70 13.84
CA GLU A 46 4.31 -9.81 14.06
C GLU A 46 3.98 -11.05 13.22
N VAL A 47 2.71 -11.28 12.89
CA VAL A 47 2.26 -12.45 12.12
C VAL A 47 2.74 -12.38 10.66
N PRO A 48 2.40 -11.35 9.86
CA PRO A 48 2.89 -11.26 8.48
C PRO A 48 4.41 -11.10 8.40
N TRP A 49 5.08 -10.56 9.44
CA TRP A 49 6.54 -10.51 9.48
C TRP A 49 7.19 -11.89 9.62
N ARG A 50 6.60 -12.78 10.42
CA ARG A 50 7.15 -14.14 10.69
C ARG A 50 6.65 -15.21 9.73
N HIS A 51 5.49 -15.00 9.13
CA HIS A 51 4.79 -15.98 8.29
C HIS A 51 4.27 -15.38 6.97
N PRO A 52 5.11 -14.63 6.22
CA PRO A 52 4.65 -13.93 5.02
C PRO A 52 4.05 -14.88 3.97
N GLY A 53 4.60 -16.09 3.80
CA GLY A 53 4.11 -17.04 2.81
C GLY A 53 2.77 -17.67 3.19
N ARG A 54 2.55 -17.94 4.49
CA ARG A 54 1.25 -18.44 4.98
C ARG A 54 0.14 -17.39 4.81
N ILE A 55 0.46 -16.14 5.11
CA ILE A 55 -0.50 -15.04 4.91
C ILE A 55 -0.82 -14.86 3.43
N LEU A 56 0.20 -14.91 2.56
CA LEU A 56 0.00 -14.85 1.12
C LEU A 56 -0.86 -16.02 0.61
N ALA A 57 -0.69 -17.24 1.15
CA ALA A 57 -1.50 -18.40 0.80
C ALA A 57 -2.99 -18.19 1.14
N GLU A 58 -3.29 -17.61 2.31
CA GLU A 58 -4.67 -17.29 2.68
C GLU A 58 -5.26 -16.19 1.78
N VAL A 59 -4.52 -15.12 1.52
CA VAL A 59 -4.97 -14.01 0.67
C VAL A 59 -5.21 -14.50 -0.77
N ALA A 60 -4.24 -15.21 -1.36
CA ALA A 60 -4.37 -15.76 -2.71
C ALA A 60 -5.49 -16.82 -2.79
N GLY A 61 -5.65 -17.65 -1.76
CA GLY A 61 -6.73 -18.63 -1.68
C GLY A 61 -8.10 -17.96 -1.62
N SER A 62 -8.24 -16.90 -0.83
CA SER A 62 -9.46 -16.08 -0.78
C SER A 62 -9.75 -15.41 -2.12
N ALA A 63 -8.76 -14.81 -2.75
CA ALA A 63 -8.88 -14.19 -4.07
C ALA A 63 -9.33 -15.20 -5.15
N ALA A 64 -8.70 -16.38 -5.18
CA ALA A 64 -9.07 -17.45 -6.11
C ALA A 64 -10.51 -17.95 -5.89
N ARG A 65 -10.95 -18.12 -4.63
CA ARG A 65 -12.35 -18.48 -4.30
C ARG A 65 -13.35 -17.41 -4.70
N GLN A 66 -12.90 -16.15 -4.80
CA GLN A 66 -13.70 -15.02 -5.27
C GLN A 66 -13.59 -14.79 -6.79
N ASN A 67 -13.09 -15.79 -7.54
CA ASN A 67 -12.91 -15.75 -9.00
C ASN A 67 -12.02 -14.59 -9.48
N GLN A 68 -11.03 -14.20 -8.68
CA GLN A 68 -9.96 -13.32 -9.15
C GLN A 68 -8.89 -14.16 -9.83
N PHE A 69 -8.24 -13.60 -10.85
CA PHE A 69 -7.29 -14.31 -11.71
C PHE A 69 -5.87 -13.73 -11.68
N TYR A 70 -5.66 -12.66 -10.93
CA TYR A 70 -4.37 -12.00 -10.75
C TYR A 70 -4.39 -11.16 -9.47
N LEU A 71 -3.27 -11.10 -8.75
CA LEU A 71 -3.12 -10.33 -7.51
C LEU A 71 -1.85 -9.47 -7.54
N GLU A 72 -1.99 -8.15 -7.42
CA GLU A 72 -0.89 -7.28 -6.97
C GLU A 72 -1.14 -6.96 -5.50
N THR A 73 -0.22 -7.37 -4.62
CA THR A 73 -0.33 -7.12 -3.17
C THR A 73 0.86 -6.33 -2.65
N MET A 74 0.65 -5.48 -1.65
CA MET A 74 1.68 -4.57 -1.16
C MET A 74 2.50 -5.20 -0.03
N ILE A 75 3.83 -5.04 -0.07
CA ILE A 75 4.75 -5.50 0.98
C ILE A 75 5.86 -4.47 1.21
N THR A 76 6.48 -4.49 2.40
CA THR A 76 7.67 -3.68 2.72
C THR A 76 8.93 -4.55 2.68
N PRO A 77 9.58 -4.74 1.51
CA PRO A 77 10.72 -5.64 1.40
C PRO A 77 11.91 -5.15 2.24
N ALA A 78 12.60 -6.08 2.91
CA ALA A 78 13.82 -5.83 3.69
C ALA A 78 13.76 -4.59 4.61
N SER A 79 12.59 -4.30 5.20
CA SER A 79 12.31 -3.06 5.94
C SER A 79 13.38 -2.71 6.97
N GLY A 80 13.83 -3.69 7.76
CA GLY A 80 14.88 -3.50 8.77
C GLY A 80 16.25 -3.11 8.17
N ALA A 81 16.65 -3.74 7.06
CA ALA A 81 17.91 -3.45 6.39
C ALA A 81 17.87 -2.10 5.64
N ALA A 82 16.73 -1.78 5.01
CA ALA A 82 16.49 -0.48 4.39
C ALA A 82 16.56 0.65 5.44
N ARG A 83 15.94 0.45 6.61
CA ARG A 83 16.02 1.39 7.74
C ARG A 83 17.46 1.57 8.22
N ALA A 84 18.20 0.49 8.44
CA ALA A 84 19.59 0.56 8.90
C ALA A 84 20.51 1.25 7.88
N LEU A 85 20.26 1.07 6.59
CA LEU A 85 20.97 1.79 5.53
C LEU A 85 20.63 3.29 5.55
N ALA A 86 19.34 3.64 5.61
CA ALA A 86 18.88 5.02 5.67
C ALA A 86 19.44 5.76 6.89
N ASP A 87 19.34 5.15 8.07
CA ASP A 87 19.84 5.72 9.34
C ASP A 87 21.38 5.96 9.29
N ARG A 88 22.12 5.12 8.56
CA ARG A 88 23.57 5.30 8.37
C ARG A 88 23.92 6.40 7.37
N VAL A 89 23.14 6.51 6.29
CA VAL A 89 23.39 7.47 5.19
C VAL A 89 22.94 8.89 5.58
N GLY A 90 21.86 9.01 6.34
CA GLY A 90 21.24 10.28 6.70
C GLY A 90 20.53 10.95 5.52
N TYR A 91 19.85 12.06 5.79
CA TYR A 91 19.18 12.83 4.73
C TYR A 91 20.13 13.78 4.01
N ASP A 92 19.98 13.83 2.69
CA ASP A 92 20.53 14.89 1.84
C ASP A 92 19.40 15.49 1.02
N ALA A 93 19.33 16.82 0.98
CA ALA A 93 18.32 17.52 0.20
C ALA A 93 18.59 17.42 -1.31
N ASP A 94 19.85 17.18 -1.69
CA ASP A 94 20.20 16.75 -3.04
C ASP A 94 19.90 15.26 -3.19
N LEU A 95 18.83 14.95 -3.91
CA LEU A 95 18.36 13.58 -4.11
C LEU A 95 19.37 12.73 -4.91
N ASP A 96 20.20 13.36 -5.73
CA ASP A 96 21.26 12.67 -6.47
C ASP A 96 22.37 12.22 -5.54
N ALA A 97 22.86 13.14 -4.69
CA ALA A 97 23.82 12.81 -3.66
C ALA A 97 23.25 11.79 -2.65
N LEU A 98 21.97 11.89 -2.28
CA LEU A 98 21.30 10.93 -1.40
C LEU A 98 21.28 9.53 -2.04
N HIS A 99 20.97 9.45 -3.33
CA HIS A 99 20.97 8.19 -4.08
C HIS A 99 22.35 7.59 -4.17
N ASP A 100 23.36 8.38 -4.52
CA ASP A 100 24.77 7.95 -4.56
C ASP A 100 25.23 7.40 -3.21
N LYS A 101 24.86 8.05 -2.10
CA LYS A 101 25.18 7.55 -0.75
C LYS A 101 24.51 6.21 -0.43
N LEU A 102 23.28 5.96 -0.90
CA LEU A 102 22.64 4.65 -0.77
C LEU A 102 23.36 3.57 -1.60
N LEU A 103 23.91 3.94 -2.76
CA LEU A 103 24.64 3.03 -3.65
C LEU A 103 26.08 2.76 -3.20
N ALA A 104 26.69 3.70 -2.48
CA ALA A 104 28.06 3.61 -2.00
C ALA A 104 28.34 2.28 -1.29
N ASP A 105 29.52 1.72 -1.58
CA ASP A 105 29.99 0.43 -1.06
C ASP A 105 29.02 -0.74 -1.29
N GLY A 106 28.12 -0.62 -2.28
CA GLY A 106 27.10 -1.63 -2.58
C GLY A 106 25.99 -1.70 -1.52
N GLY A 107 25.76 -0.62 -0.77
CA GLY A 107 24.77 -0.56 0.33
C GLY A 107 23.37 -1.00 -0.10
N LEU A 108 22.78 -0.31 -1.08
CA LEU A 108 21.46 -0.65 -1.62
C LEU A 108 21.44 -2.01 -2.32
N ASP A 109 22.55 -2.44 -2.93
CA ASP A 109 22.66 -3.77 -3.53
C ASP A 109 22.60 -4.90 -2.51
N ALA A 110 23.16 -4.69 -1.31
CA ALA A 110 23.03 -5.63 -0.21
C ALA A 110 21.57 -5.75 0.26
N VAL A 111 20.87 -4.63 0.36
CA VAL A 111 19.44 -4.62 0.73
C VAL A 111 18.58 -5.29 -0.35
N VAL A 112 18.86 -5.07 -1.64
CA VAL A 112 18.19 -5.78 -2.74
C VAL A 112 18.42 -7.29 -2.65
N ARG A 113 19.65 -7.74 -2.37
CA ARG A 113 19.93 -9.18 -2.20
C ARG A 113 19.14 -9.78 -1.04
N GLN A 114 19.06 -9.07 0.09
CA GLN A 114 18.24 -9.50 1.23
C GLN A 114 16.76 -9.61 0.84
N ALA A 115 16.20 -8.58 0.21
CA ALA A 115 14.80 -8.58 -0.20
C ALA A 115 14.45 -9.74 -1.15
N ARG A 116 15.36 -10.10 -2.06
CA ARG A 116 15.18 -11.26 -2.95
C ARG A 116 15.22 -12.59 -2.19
N ALA A 117 16.11 -12.73 -1.21
CA ALA A 117 16.15 -13.91 -0.35
C ALA A 117 14.89 -14.03 0.55
N ASP A 118 14.39 -12.91 1.08
CA ASP A 118 13.14 -12.85 1.84
C ASP A 118 11.94 -13.27 0.96
N ALA A 119 11.93 -12.83 -0.29
CA ALA A 119 10.95 -13.23 -1.30
C ALA A 119 11.03 -14.73 -1.63
N ASP A 120 12.23 -15.29 -1.81
CA ASP A 120 12.41 -16.73 -2.05
C ASP A 120 11.89 -17.56 -0.86
N THR A 121 12.13 -17.07 0.36
CA THR A 121 11.62 -17.67 1.61
C THR A 121 10.09 -17.62 1.67
N THR A 122 9.52 -16.46 1.30
CA THR A 122 8.07 -16.26 1.24
C THR A 122 7.42 -17.21 0.23
N ASP A 123 8.00 -17.35 -0.97
CA ASP A 123 7.50 -18.24 -2.01
C ASP A 123 7.54 -19.72 -1.56
N ALA A 124 8.62 -20.14 -0.91
CA ALA A 124 8.75 -21.50 -0.38
C ALA A 124 7.73 -21.79 0.75
N GLU A 125 7.52 -20.84 1.66
CA GLU A 125 6.51 -20.95 2.72
C GLU A 125 5.10 -20.94 2.13
N PHE A 126 4.82 -20.09 1.13
CA PHE A 126 3.55 -20.05 0.40
C PHE A 126 3.23 -21.41 -0.23
N ARG A 127 4.17 -21.99 -0.99
CA ARG A 127 3.98 -23.29 -1.65
C ARG A 127 3.67 -24.40 -0.67
N THR A 128 4.35 -24.38 0.47
CA THR A 128 4.14 -25.34 1.56
C THR A 128 2.75 -25.16 2.16
N ALA A 129 2.37 -23.92 2.50
CA ALA A 129 1.11 -23.58 3.14
C ALA A 129 -0.12 -23.85 2.24
N ALA A 130 0.01 -23.62 0.93
CA ALA A 130 -1.02 -23.86 -0.07
C ALA A 130 -0.95 -25.27 -0.70
N HIS A 131 -0.11 -26.15 -0.17
CA HIS A 131 0.03 -27.54 -0.63
C HIS A 131 0.34 -27.69 -2.13
N CYS A 132 1.05 -26.72 -2.73
CA CYS A 132 1.22 -26.62 -4.19
C CYS A 132 1.94 -27.80 -4.83
N ASP A 133 2.80 -28.48 -4.07
CA ASP A 133 3.60 -29.64 -4.51
C ASP A 133 2.98 -30.99 -4.11
N THR A 134 1.69 -31.02 -3.80
CA THR A 134 0.97 -32.23 -3.40
C THR A 134 -0.04 -32.67 -4.47
N PRO A 135 -0.60 -33.89 -4.40
CA PRO A 135 -1.66 -34.34 -5.32
C PRO A 135 -2.96 -33.52 -5.25
N ARG A 136 -3.11 -32.64 -4.25
CA ARG A 136 -4.30 -31.80 -4.03
C ARG A 136 -3.86 -30.36 -3.70
N PRO A 137 -3.35 -29.60 -4.67
CA PRO A 137 -2.95 -28.21 -4.45
C PRO A 137 -4.16 -27.32 -4.17
N ASP A 138 -3.98 -26.33 -3.30
CA ASP A 138 -5.02 -25.33 -3.05
C ASP A 138 -5.17 -24.37 -4.25
N ALA A 139 -6.35 -23.77 -4.39
CA ALA A 139 -6.66 -22.84 -5.49
C ALA A 139 -5.65 -21.67 -5.60
N ALA A 140 -5.08 -21.25 -4.47
CA ALA A 140 -4.03 -20.24 -4.38
C ALA A 140 -2.84 -20.51 -5.32
N CYS A 141 -2.45 -21.77 -5.50
CA CYS A 141 -1.29 -22.15 -6.32
C CYS A 141 -1.42 -21.79 -7.80
N SER A 142 -2.65 -21.58 -8.27
CA SER A 142 -2.97 -21.22 -9.65
C SER A 142 -3.09 -19.71 -9.89
N LEU A 143 -3.10 -18.90 -8.82
CA LEU A 143 -3.27 -17.46 -8.90
C LEU A 143 -1.90 -16.79 -9.09
N PRO A 144 -1.60 -16.18 -10.25
CA PRO A 144 -0.38 -15.41 -10.40
C PRO A 144 -0.46 -14.17 -9.50
N TYR A 145 0.58 -13.95 -8.69
CA TYR A 145 0.70 -12.75 -7.87
C TYR A 145 1.98 -11.97 -8.17
N ARG A 146 1.96 -10.68 -7.86
CA ARG A 146 3.10 -9.77 -7.88
C ARG A 146 3.06 -8.85 -6.67
N TRP A 147 4.22 -8.27 -6.36
CA TRP A 147 4.39 -7.35 -5.24
C TRP A 147 4.52 -5.91 -5.69
N ILE A 148 3.84 -5.05 -4.95
CA ILE A 148 4.06 -3.60 -4.97
C ILE A 148 4.89 -3.28 -3.72
N SER A 149 6.07 -2.70 -3.90
CA SER A 149 6.93 -2.31 -2.78
C SER A 149 6.39 -1.03 -2.13
N GLN A 150 6.02 -1.08 -0.86
CA GLN A 150 5.49 0.08 -0.16
C GLN A 150 6.56 0.83 0.63
N ALA A 151 6.46 2.16 0.62
CA ALA A 151 7.22 3.08 1.45
C ALA A 151 6.29 3.79 2.45
N GLY A 152 6.67 3.85 3.72
CA GLY A 152 5.84 4.43 4.77
C GLY A 152 5.98 5.95 4.83
N ARG A 153 4.93 6.69 4.45
CA ARG A 153 4.97 8.16 4.32
C ARG A 153 5.09 8.94 5.64
N LEU A 154 5.04 8.25 6.78
CA LEU A 154 5.29 8.84 8.10
C LEU A 154 6.74 8.69 8.57
N GLY A 155 7.60 8.07 7.75
CA GLY A 155 9.03 7.95 8.00
C GLY A 155 9.78 9.28 7.84
N THR A 156 11.04 9.31 8.28
CA THR A 156 11.95 10.42 7.96
C THR A 156 12.27 10.43 6.45
N PRO A 157 12.60 11.58 5.85
CA PRO A 157 12.87 11.70 4.42
C PRO A 157 13.84 10.65 3.85
N GLU A 158 14.94 10.37 4.55
CA GLU A 158 15.93 9.37 4.15
C GLU A 158 15.38 7.94 4.18
N ARG A 159 14.47 7.62 5.11
CA ARG A 159 13.81 6.31 5.20
C ARG A 159 12.81 6.12 4.07
N VAL A 160 11.98 7.13 3.79
CA VAL A 160 11.03 7.12 2.67
C VAL A 160 11.79 6.96 1.36
N PHE A 161 12.85 7.75 1.16
CA PHE A 161 13.68 7.68 -0.04
C PHE A 161 14.36 6.32 -0.21
N ALA A 162 14.94 5.75 0.85
CA ALA A 162 15.59 4.43 0.78
C ALA A 162 14.60 3.30 0.45
N GLN A 163 13.38 3.34 1.00
CA GLN A 163 12.33 2.36 0.67
C GLN A 163 11.86 2.48 -0.78
N LEU A 164 11.63 3.70 -1.27
CA LEU A 164 11.28 3.95 -2.67
C LEU A 164 12.41 3.49 -3.62
N ALA A 165 13.67 3.81 -3.28
CA ALA A 165 14.83 3.43 -4.09
C ALA A 165 15.01 1.90 -4.13
N LEU A 166 14.83 1.22 -3.00
CA LEU A 166 14.81 -0.24 -2.93
C LEU A 166 13.71 -0.83 -3.82
N GLY A 167 12.47 -0.34 -3.67
CA GLY A 167 11.32 -0.86 -4.40
C GLY A 167 11.45 -0.69 -5.92
N MET A 168 11.87 0.49 -6.38
CA MET A 168 12.08 0.74 -7.81
C MET A 168 13.26 -0.06 -8.37
N ARG A 169 14.36 -0.21 -7.62
CA ARG A 169 15.49 -1.07 -8.03
C ARG A 169 15.11 -2.54 -8.06
N LEU A 170 14.25 -3.01 -7.16
CA LEU A 170 13.69 -4.36 -7.18
C LEU A 170 12.83 -4.59 -8.42
N ALA A 171 11.95 -3.64 -8.78
CA ALA A 171 11.09 -3.76 -9.95
C ALA A 171 11.86 -3.92 -11.28
N GLU A 172 13.11 -3.46 -11.36
CA GLU A 172 13.96 -3.67 -12.54
C GLU A 172 14.83 -4.94 -12.48
N ARG A 173 14.91 -5.61 -11.33
CA ARG A 173 15.87 -6.69 -11.07
C ARG A 173 15.23 -8.01 -10.65
N ASP A 174 13.99 -7.98 -10.18
CA ASP A 174 13.24 -9.16 -9.78
C ASP A 174 11.79 -9.02 -10.26
N PRO A 175 11.35 -9.86 -11.23
CA PRO A 175 10.05 -9.71 -11.89
C PRO A 175 8.85 -10.01 -10.97
N ARG A 176 9.09 -10.44 -9.72
CA ARG A 176 8.03 -10.57 -8.71
C ARG A 176 7.59 -9.20 -8.20
N PHE A 177 8.46 -8.21 -8.22
CA PHE A 177 8.16 -6.82 -7.84
C PHE A 177 7.82 -6.02 -9.10
N VAL A 178 6.69 -5.30 -9.10
CA VAL A 178 6.20 -4.63 -10.31
C VAL A 178 6.09 -3.12 -10.17
N ALA A 179 5.81 -2.62 -8.96
CA ALA A 179 5.60 -1.20 -8.73
C ALA A 179 6.07 -0.76 -7.34
N VAL A 180 6.05 0.55 -7.09
CA VAL A 180 6.11 1.13 -5.75
C VAL A 180 4.82 1.84 -5.37
N ASN A 181 4.58 2.02 -4.07
CA ASN A 181 3.49 2.83 -3.50
C ASN A 181 3.91 3.53 -2.20
N LEU A 182 3.23 4.62 -1.83
CA LEU A 182 3.32 5.26 -0.51
C LEU A 182 2.10 4.85 0.32
N VAL A 183 2.31 4.33 1.52
CA VAL A 183 1.23 3.86 2.42
C VAL A 183 1.29 4.58 3.77
N GLN A 184 0.39 4.22 4.71
CA GLN A 184 0.12 4.91 6.01
C GLN A 184 -0.81 6.14 5.85
N PRO A 185 -1.43 6.63 6.95
CA PRO A 185 -2.38 7.74 6.90
C PRO A 185 -1.88 8.93 6.08
N GLU A 186 -2.66 9.33 5.08
CA GLU A 186 -2.33 10.46 4.21
C GLU A 186 -2.47 11.81 4.93
N ASP A 187 -3.29 11.87 5.97
CA ASP A 187 -3.55 13.02 6.84
C ASP A 187 -2.55 13.15 8.01
N GLY A 188 -1.60 12.23 8.14
CA GLY A 188 -0.55 12.33 9.16
C GLY A 188 0.34 13.57 8.97
N GLU A 189 0.78 14.19 10.07
CA GLU A 189 1.53 15.46 10.03
C GLU A 189 2.75 15.43 9.10
N VAL A 190 3.55 14.35 9.14
CA VAL A 190 4.70 14.16 8.25
C VAL A 190 4.26 13.96 6.81
N ALA A 191 3.19 13.19 6.58
CA ALA A 191 2.65 12.92 5.25
C ALA A 191 2.22 14.21 4.55
N LEU A 192 1.48 15.06 5.24
CA LEU A 192 1.00 16.36 4.74
C LEU A 192 2.18 17.32 4.49
N ARG A 193 3.06 17.48 5.48
CA ARG A 193 4.24 18.35 5.39
C ARG A 193 5.13 18.00 4.21
N ASP A 194 5.41 16.71 4.04
CA ASP A 194 6.41 16.21 3.09
C ASP A 194 5.81 15.72 1.77
N TYR A 195 4.49 15.83 1.54
CA TYR A 195 3.84 15.25 0.34
C TYR A 195 4.53 15.65 -0.96
N ARG A 196 4.81 16.95 -1.14
CA ARG A 196 5.54 17.45 -2.32
C ARG A 196 6.99 16.96 -2.37
N LEU A 197 7.64 16.77 -1.22
CA LEU A 197 8.96 16.16 -1.17
C LEU A 197 8.89 14.69 -1.62
N HIS A 198 7.92 13.91 -1.13
CA HIS A 198 7.69 12.54 -1.56
C HIS A 198 7.49 12.45 -3.08
N MET A 199 6.72 13.35 -3.69
CA MET A 199 6.55 13.37 -5.15
C MET A 199 7.85 13.69 -5.90
N ARG A 200 8.68 14.61 -5.38
CA ARG A 200 10.02 14.87 -5.94
C ARG A 200 10.93 13.65 -5.83
N MET A 201 10.88 12.93 -4.72
CA MET A 201 11.63 11.68 -4.52
C MET A 201 11.20 10.61 -5.51
N VAL A 202 9.89 10.38 -5.66
CA VAL A 202 9.35 9.43 -6.65
C VAL A 202 9.76 9.81 -8.06
N ASN A 203 9.63 11.09 -8.45
CA ASN A 203 10.00 11.55 -9.78
C ASN A 203 11.49 11.38 -10.08
N TYR A 204 12.37 11.73 -9.12
CA TYR A 204 13.81 11.52 -9.24
C TYR A 204 14.14 10.03 -9.39
N LEU A 205 13.58 9.17 -8.53
CA LEU A 205 13.86 7.74 -8.61
C LEU A 205 13.29 7.10 -9.88
N LYS A 206 12.17 7.60 -10.41
CA LYS A 206 11.62 7.17 -11.71
C LYS A 206 12.54 7.55 -12.88
N SER A 207 13.37 8.59 -12.78
CA SER A 207 14.41 8.84 -13.80
C SER A 207 15.62 7.90 -13.65
N GLN A 208 15.92 7.43 -12.44
CA GLN A 208 16.97 6.44 -12.20
C GLN A 208 16.53 5.01 -12.56
N TYR A 209 15.23 4.71 -12.39
CA TYR A 209 14.63 3.39 -12.58
C TYR A 209 13.41 3.48 -13.52
N PRO A 210 13.61 3.78 -14.82
CA PRO A 210 12.53 4.09 -15.75
C PRO A 210 11.56 2.94 -15.99
N LYS A 211 11.94 1.68 -15.72
CA LYS A 211 11.06 0.50 -15.92
C LYS A 211 10.16 0.21 -14.71
N ALA A 212 10.44 0.77 -13.53
CA ALA A 212 9.63 0.55 -12.34
C ALA A 212 8.26 1.25 -12.48
N HIS A 213 7.15 0.53 -12.29
CA HIS A 213 5.83 1.14 -12.29
C HIS A 213 5.57 1.94 -11.01
N VAL A 214 4.67 2.92 -11.08
CA VAL A 214 4.31 3.78 -9.94
C VAL A 214 2.79 3.78 -9.76
N THR A 215 2.33 3.30 -8.62
CA THR A 215 0.94 3.49 -8.14
C THR A 215 1.01 4.21 -6.80
N LEU A 216 0.13 5.17 -6.52
CA LEU A 216 0.20 5.94 -5.28
C LEU A 216 -1.17 6.06 -4.64
N HIS A 217 -1.27 5.77 -3.34
CA HIS A 217 -2.40 6.28 -2.53
C HIS A 217 -2.36 7.81 -2.57
N ALA A 218 -3.43 8.41 -3.08
CA ALA A 218 -3.56 9.85 -3.14
C ALA A 218 -5.03 10.29 -3.08
N GLY A 219 -5.28 11.33 -2.29
CA GLY A 219 -6.62 11.86 -2.10
C GLY A 219 -7.53 10.95 -1.28
N GLU A 220 -6.96 10.14 -0.39
CA GLU A 220 -7.67 9.46 0.71
C GLU A 220 -7.97 10.46 1.84
N LEU A 221 -8.58 11.59 1.45
CA LEU A 221 -8.78 12.76 2.29
C LEU A 221 -10.20 13.29 2.10
N VAL A 222 -10.75 13.92 3.15
CA VAL A 222 -12.08 14.55 3.14
C VAL A 222 -12.10 15.85 3.95
N PRO A 223 -13.04 16.76 3.66
CA PRO A 223 -13.27 17.92 4.52
C PRO A 223 -13.48 17.54 5.99
N GLY A 224 -12.79 18.23 6.90
CA GLY A 224 -12.85 17.97 8.34
C GLY A 224 -11.80 16.98 8.86
N LEU A 225 -11.18 16.17 7.98
CA LEU A 225 -10.03 15.33 8.33
C LEU A 225 -8.72 16.14 8.26
N VAL A 226 -8.59 16.97 7.23
CA VAL A 226 -7.42 17.84 6.99
C VAL A 226 -7.85 19.29 6.77
N LYS A 227 -6.86 20.20 6.70
CA LYS A 227 -7.11 21.60 6.38
C LYS A 227 -7.54 21.74 4.91
N PRO A 228 -8.32 22.77 4.55
CA PRO A 228 -8.79 22.96 3.18
C PRO A 228 -7.66 22.99 2.13
N GLU A 229 -6.51 23.60 2.46
CA GLU A 229 -5.34 23.68 1.57
C GLU A 229 -4.71 22.33 1.24
N ASP A 230 -4.86 21.32 2.11
CA ASP A 230 -4.31 19.98 1.89
C ASP A 230 -5.20 19.13 0.95
N LEU A 231 -6.44 19.55 0.70
CA LEU A 231 -7.35 18.86 -0.21
C LEU A 231 -7.11 19.18 -1.69
N THR A 232 -6.29 20.20 -2.00
CA THR A 232 -6.32 20.83 -3.33
C THR A 232 -5.30 20.29 -4.33
N PHE A 233 -4.43 19.36 -3.94
CA PHE A 233 -3.28 19.01 -4.78
C PHE A 233 -2.81 17.55 -4.77
N HIS A 234 -3.23 16.70 -3.84
CA HIS A 234 -2.61 15.38 -3.62
C HIS A 234 -2.69 14.48 -4.86
N ILE A 235 -3.88 14.31 -5.44
CA ILE A 235 -4.09 13.49 -6.65
C ILE A 235 -3.37 14.11 -7.84
N ARG A 236 -3.40 15.44 -7.97
CA ARG A 236 -2.68 16.14 -9.04
C ARG A 236 -1.18 15.93 -8.95
N GLU A 237 -0.60 16.13 -7.78
CA GLU A 237 0.83 15.96 -7.54
C GLU A 237 1.24 14.49 -7.75
N ALA A 238 0.46 13.52 -7.29
CA ALA A 238 0.70 12.10 -7.56
C ALA A 238 0.69 11.77 -9.07
N ALA A 239 -0.32 12.23 -9.79
CA ALA A 239 -0.48 11.95 -11.23
C ALA A 239 0.53 12.71 -12.12
N GLN A 240 0.90 13.94 -11.75
CA GLN A 240 1.73 14.82 -12.58
C GLN A 240 3.20 14.81 -12.14
N ALA A 241 3.48 15.15 -10.88
CA ALA A 241 4.84 15.20 -10.37
C ALA A 241 5.36 13.79 -10.05
N GLY A 242 4.58 12.98 -9.32
CA GLY A 242 4.92 11.59 -8.98
C GLY A 242 4.83 10.61 -10.16
N ARG A 243 4.26 11.04 -11.30
CA ARG A 243 4.07 10.22 -12.51
C ARG A 243 3.35 8.89 -12.25
N ALA A 244 2.40 8.89 -11.32
CA ALA A 244 1.62 7.69 -11.02
C ALA A 244 0.82 7.23 -12.24
N GLU A 245 0.84 5.93 -12.48
CA GLU A 245 0.08 5.23 -13.51
C GLU A 245 -1.28 4.74 -12.96
N ARG A 246 -1.38 4.62 -11.63
CA ARG A 246 -2.63 4.35 -10.90
C ARG A 246 -2.68 5.17 -9.60
N ILE A 247 -3.89 5.57 -9.22
CA ILE A 247 -4.18 6.31 -7.99
C ILE A 247 -5.06 5.44 -7.08
N GLY A 248 -4.58 5.15 -5.87
CA GLY A 248 -5.37 4.52 -4.82
C GLY A 248 -6.36 5.50 -4.20
N HIS A 249 -7.60 5.06 -4.00
CA HIS A 249 -8.73 5.81 -3.42
C HIS A 249 -9.23 6.97 -4.28
N GLY A 250 -8.47 8.06 -4.38
CA GLY A 250 -8.83 9.23 -5.19
C GLY A 250 -10.13 9.93 -4.76
N VAL A 251 -10.47 9.91 -3.47
CA VAL A 251 -11.75 10.38 -2.90
C VAL A 251 -11.86 11.91 -2.95
N SER A 252 -10.77 12.63 -2.68
CA SER A 252 -10.77 14.09 -2.57
C SER A 252 -10.81 14.84 -3.90
N VAL A 253 -10.92 14.16 -5.05
CA VAL A 253 -10.69 14.74 -6.38
C VAL A 253 -11.53 15.97 -6.70
N LEU A 254 -12.75 16.07 -6.19
CA LEU A 254 -13.61 17.23 -6.44
C LEU A 254 -13.17 18.48 -5.66
N HIS A 255 -12.25 18.33 -4.71
CA HIS A 255 -11.61 19.41 -3.97
C HIS A 255 -10.27 19.85 -4.58
N GLU A 256 -9.75 19.12 -5.57
CA GLU A 256 -8.52 19.47 -6.27
C GLU A 256 -8.66 20.81 -7.01
N ASP A 257 -7.60 21.61 -6.98
CA ASP A 257 -7.52 22.82 -7.79
C ASP A 257 -7.66 22.43 -9.26
N ARG A 258 -8.62 23.03 -9.95
CA ARG A 258 -8.92 22.74 -11.37
C ARG A 258 -9.17 21.25 -11.62
N TRP A 259 -9.89 20.56 -10.74
CA TRP A 259 -10.16 19.12 -10.82
C TRP A 259 -10.62 18.62 -12.20
N GLU A 260 -11.42 19.38 -12.96
CA GLU A 260 -11.84 19.00 -14.32
C GLU A 260 -10.65 18.83 -15.29
N SER A 261 -9.63 19.68 -15.15
CA SER A 261 -8.38 19.56 -15.94
C SER A 261 -7.56 18.35 -15.51
N LEU A 262 -7.61 17.99 -14.23
CA LEU A 262 -6.97 16.79 -13.70
C LEU A 262 -7.66 15.53 -14.23
N MET A 263 -9.00 15.50 -14.21
CA MET A 263 -9.80 14.41 -14.80
C MET A 263 -9.45 14.20 -16.28
N ARG A 264 -9.38 15.26 -17.07
CA ARG A 264 -8.95 15.18 -18.48
C ARG A 264 -7.52 14.64 -18.60
N TYR A 265 -6.59 15.14 -17.79
CA TYR A 265 -5.20 14.66 -17.78
C TYR A 265 -5.11 13.15 -17.49
N MET A 266 -5.86 12.67 -16.48
CA MET A 266 -5.89 11.26 -16.09
C MET A 266 -6.55 10.40 -17.16
N ALA A 267 -7.65 10.85 -17.77
CA ALA A 267 -8.32 10.14 -18.86
C ALA A 267 -7.40 10.01 -20.09
N ASP A 268 -6.79 11.11 -20.53
CA ASP A 268 -5.89 11.14 -21.70
C ASP A 268 -4.68 10.20 -21.53
N ARG A 269 -4.16 10.09 -20.30
CA ARG A 269 -3.01 9.24 -19.96
C ARG A 269 -3.40 7.85 -19.47
N ARG A 270 -4.70 7.56 -19.37
CA ARG A 270 -5.25 6.31 -18.82
C ARG A 270 -4.73 5.98 -17.42
N ILE A 271 -4.58 7.00 -16.58
CA ILE A 271 -4.23 6.84 -15.17
C ILE A 271 -5.47 6.30 -14.46
N ALA A 272 -5.43 5.05 -14.01
CA ALA A 272 -6.56 4.40 -13.38
C ALA A 272 -6.75 4.84 -11.93
N VAL A 273 -7.99 4.79 -11.43
CA VAL A 273 -8.31 4.95 -10.01
C VAL A 273 -8.72 3.60 -9.43
N GLU A 274 -8.01 3.15 -8.40
CA GLU A 274 -8.31 1.96 -7.61
C GLU A 274 -9.31 2.35 -6.51
N VAL A 275 -10.52 1.77 -6.53
CA VAL A 275 -11.66 2.22 -5.73
C VAL A 275 -12.06 1.15 -4.70
N PRO A 276 -11.66 1.30 -3.43
CA PRO A 276 -12.06 0.43 -2.34
C PRO A 276 -13.25 0.99 -1.55
N PHE A 277 -14.46 0.86 -2.10
CA PHE A 277 -15.68 1.47 -1.55
C PHE A 277 -15.89 1.24 -0.05
N HIS A 278 -15.70 0.01 0.42
CA HIS A 278 -15.91 -0.33 1.83
C HIS A 278 -14.87 0.30 2.74
N SER A 279 -13.60 0.33 2.32
CA SER A 279 -12.55 1.07 3.05
C SER A 279 -12.93 2.54 3.14
N ASN A 280 -13.24 3.20 2.02
CA ASN A 280 -13.64 4.61 2.01
C ASN A 280 -14.88 4.90 2.89
N ALA A 281 -15.86 4.00 2.94
CA ALA A 281 -17.00 4.13 3.82
C ALA A 281 -16.61 4.00 5.31
N GLN A 282 -15.72 3.06 5.64
CA GLN A 282 -15.28 2.79 7.01
C GLN A 282 -14.36 3.87 7.57
N ILE A 283 -13.41 4.34 6.77
CA ILE A 283 -12.36 5.27 7.23
C ILE A 283 -12.66 6.74 6.91
N LEU A 284 -13.39 7.05 5.82
CA LEU A 284 -13.68 8.43 5.41
C LEU A 284 -15.17 8.78 5.54
N ARG A 285 -16.04 7.82 5.86
CA ARG A 285 -17.51 7.97 5.84
C ARG A 285 -18.05 8.43 4.48
N VAL A 286 -17.35 8.11 3.40
CA VAL A 286 -17.76 8.41 2.02
C VAL A 286 -18.33 7.15 1.37
N SER A 287 -19.61 7.20 0.98
CA SER A 287 -20.30 6.08 0.34
C SER A 287 -21.41 6.58 -0.60
N GLY A 288 -21.92 5.68 -1.45
CA GLY A 288 -22.99 6.00 -2.40
C GLY A 288 -22.65 7.17 -3.31
N ASP A 289 -23.59 8.11 -3.47
CA ASP A 289 -23.47 9.26 -4.37
C ASP A 289 -22.42 10.30 -3.92
N ALA A 290 -21.97 10.24 -2.65
CA ALA A 290 -20.89 11.10 -2.17
C ALA A 290 -19.52 10.67 -2.72
N HIS A 291 -19.38 9.43 -3.17
CA HIS A 291 -18.11 8.93 -3.72
C HIS A 291 -17.89 9.44 -5.15
N PRO A 292 -16.69 9.95 -5.52
CA PRO A 292 -16.43 10.51 -6.87
C PRO A 292 -16.39 9.46 -8.00
N PHE A 293 -16.75 8.21 -7.73
CA PHE A 293 -16.63 7.09 -8.67
C PHE A 293 -17.42 7.35 -9.96
N ALA A 294 -18.67 7.79 -9.84
CA ALA A 294 -19.49 8.11 -10.99
C ALA A 294 -18.93 9.28 -11.79
N THR A 295 -18.27 10.24 -11.12
CA THR A 295 -17.62 11.37 -11.79
C THR A 295 -16.40 10.92 -12.59
N TYR A 296 -15.50 10.12 -12.03
CA TYR A 296 -14.38 9.54 -12.78
C TYR A 296 -14.84 8.84 -14.06
N ARG A 297 -15.88 7.99 -13.95
CA ARG A 297 -16.46 7.28 -15.10
C ARG A 297 -17.05 8.23 -16.15
N ARG A 298 -17.77 9.27 -15.74
CA ARG A 298 -18.32 10.29 -16.67
C ARG A 298 -17.24 11.05 -17.42
N HIS A 299 -16.07 11.25 -16.81
CA HIS A 299 -14.92 11.90 -17.45
C HIS A 299 -14.00 10.93 -18.21
N GLY A 300 -14.36 9.65 -18.33
CA GLY A 300 -13.56 8.66 -19.07
C GLY A 300 -12.27 8.22 -18.37
N VAL A 301 -12.12 8.51 -17.07
CA VAL A 301 -10.98 8.02 -16.28
C VAL A 301 -11.18 6.52 -16.01
N PRO A 302 -10.19 5.64 -16.31
CA PRO A 302 -10.29 4.22 -15.98
C PRO A 302 -10.46 4.00 -14.48
N VAL A 303 -11.30 3.05 -14.10
CA VAL A 303 -11.53 2.68 -12.69
C VAL A 303 -11.36 1.19 -12.52
N VAL A 304 -10.77 0.79 -11.40
CA VAL A 304 -10.58 -0.61 -10.98
C VAL A 304 -11.15 -0.74 -9.58
N LEU A 305 -11.97 -1.76 -9.33
CA LEU A 305 -12.49 -2.02 -7.98
C LEU A 305 -11.46 -2.81 -7.18
N ALA A 306 -11.27 -2.44 -5.92
CA ALA A 306 -10.30 -3.08 -5.03
C ALA A 306 -10.93 -3.36 -3.65
N THR A 307 -10.31 -4.25 -2.88
CA THR A 307 -10.73 -4.54 -1.50
C THR A 307 -9.95 -3.76 -0.46
N ASP A 308 -8.83 -3.15 -0.83
CA ASP A 308 -7.86 -2.58 0.11
C ASP A 308 -7.37 -3.67 1.08
N ASP A 309 -7.71 -3.58 2.37
CA ASP A 309 -7.42 -4.60 3.39
C ASP A 309 -8.66 -5.46 3.73
N PRO A 310 -9.00 -6.52 2.98
CA PRO A 310 -10.23 -7.30 3.19
C PRO A 310 -10.26 -8.02 4.55
N GLY A 311 -9.09 -8.38 5.10
CA GLY A 311 -8.98 -9.00 6.42
C GLY A 311 -9.34 -8.04 7.57
N VAL A 312 -8.93 -6.77 7.45
CA VAL A 312 -9.25 -5.70 8.40
C VAL A 312 -10.67 -5.20 8.16
N SER A 313 -11.05 -4.92 6.92
CA SER A 313 -12.36 -4.39 6.55
C SER A 313 -13.50 -5.40 6.71
N ARG A 314 -13.17 -6.71 6.77
CA ARG A 314 -14.10 -7.85 6.86
C ARG A 314 -15.02 -7.97 5.66
N ILE A 315 -14.44 -7.85 4.47
CA ILE A 315 -15.15 -7.86 3.18
C ILE A 315 -14.50 -8.81 2.17
N GLY A 316 -15.15 -9.01 1.02
CA GLY A 316 -14.56 -9.57 -0.20
C GLY A 316 -14.69 -8.60 -1.37
N ILE A 317 -14.24 -9.02 -2.56
CA ILE A 317 -14.40 -8.21 -3.79
C ILE A 317 -15.86 -8.21 -4.33
N THR A 318 -16.69 -9.15 -3.89
CA THR A 318 -18.08 -9.34 -4.32
C THR A 318 -19.09 -8.73 -3.37
#